data_AF-A0A0E3Z0X2-F1
#
_entry.id   AF-A0A0E3Z0X2-F1
#
_cell.length_a   1.000
_cell.length_b   1.000
_cell.length_c   1.000
_cell.angle_alpha   90.00
_cell.angle_beta   90.00
_cell.angle_gamma   90.00
#
_symmetry.space_group_name_H-M   'P 1'
#
loop_
_entity.id
_entity.type
_entity.pdbx_description
1 polymer ?
#
loop_
_entity_poly.entity_id
_entity_poly.type
_entity_poly.pdbx_seq_one_letter_code
_entity_poly.pdbx_strand_id
1 'polypeptide(L)'
;MVDRSRIGIMGHSRGGWHVAYALAFSDFPFAAAIDDDAIDSGYVEATMLSWADTERRNGADPFGVGMKDWLERAPAFNVEHIRTPLLMTVTDSFAGKAAPVVMHWEMFSRLRHLRKPVELYVIPNIERGSHVLQNPSQVLAHQERAMDWWRYWLLDERDSSEEKREQYADWDKLRELRDQDAKQPKPPRLRWTVEPVASEAGP
;
A
#
# COMPACT_ATOMS: atom_id res chain seq x y z
N MET A 1 22.83 -14.96 11.64
CA MET A 1 22.21 -13.64 11.92
C MET A 1 21.76 -13.03 10.61
N VAL A 2 20.65 -12.27 10.60
CA VAL A 2 20.10 -11.59 9.41
C VAL A 2 20.56 -10.13 9.41
N ASP A 3 20.89 -9.58 8.23
CA ASP A 3 21.20 -8.17 8.06
C ASP A 3 19.93 -7.31 8.13
N ARG A 4 19.85 -6.45 9.16
CA ARG A 4 18.65 -5.63 9.42
C ARG A 4 18.38 -4.57 8.34
N SER A 5 19.37 -4.24 7.52
CA SER A 5 19.21 -3.29 6.40
C SER A 5 18.65 -3.92 5.14
N ARG A 6 18.47 -5.26 5.11
CA ARG A 6 18.03 -6.04 3.95
C ARG A 6 16.84 -6.94 4.28
N ILE A 7 15.90 -6.42 5.06
CA ILE A 7 14.67 -7.14 5.45
C ILE A 7 13.50 -6.57 4.64
N GLY A 8 12.83 -7.44 3.90
CA GLY A 8 11.56 -7.16 3.26
C GLY A 8 10.37 -7.66 4.08
N ILE A 9 9.18 -7.12 3.81
CA ILE A 9 7.91 -7.63 4.36
C ILE A 9 6.88 -7.76 3.25
N MET A 10 6.10 -8.83 3.28
CA MET A 10 5.08 -9.14 2.27
C MET A 10 3.81 -9.62 2.93
N GLY A 11 2.67 -9.29 2.33
CA GLY A 11 1.38 -9.79 2.76
C GLY A 11 0.41 -9.87 1.59
N HIS A 12 -0.33 -10.98 1.52
CA HIS A 12 -1.39 -11.19 0.53
C HIS A 12 -2.76 -11.00 1.18
N SER A 13 -3.73 -10.43 0.49
CA SER A 13 -5.10 -10.26 1.00
C SER A 13 -5.11 -9.44 2.31
N ARG A 14 -5.69 -9.97 3.38
CA ARG A 14 -5.62 -9.40 4.73
C ARG A 14 -4.18 -9.25 5.26
N GLY A 15 -3.23 -10.03 4.76
CA GLY A 15 -1.82 -9.88 5.11
C GLY A 15 -1.27 -8.52 4.68
N GLY A 16 -1.73 -7.99 3.55
CA GLY A 16 -1.31 -6.69 3.02
C GLY A 16 -1.66 -5.51 3.93
N TRP A 17 -2.83 -5.55 4.59
CA TRP A 17 -3.15 -4.58 5.64
C TRP A 17 -2.10 -4.55 6.77
N HIS A 18 -1.58 -5.71 7.18
CA HIS A 18 -0.54 -5.76 8.21
C HIS A 18 0.78 -5.18 7.71
N VAL A 19 1.09 -5.33 6.41
CA VAL A 19 2.22 -4.65 5.76
C VAL A 19 2.01 -3.14 5.83
N ALA A 20 0.90 -2.63 5.29
CA ALA A 20 0.60 -1.20 5.28
C ALA A 20 0.62 -0.61 6.70
N TYR A 21 0.05 -1.32 7.68
CA TYR A 21 0.06 -0.94 9.09
C TYR A 21 1.48 -0.91 9.66
N ALA A 22 2.30 -1.94 9.41
CA ALA A 22 3.68 -1.95 9.86
C ALA A 22 4.49 -0.80 9.25
N LEU A 23 4.27 -0.47 7.97
CA LEU A 23 4.97 0.63 7.31
C LEU A 23 4.55 2.01 7.84
N ALA A 24 3.28 2.20 8.16
CA ALA A 24 2.76 3.48 8.67
C ALA A 24 3.10 3.69 10.16
N PHE A 25 3.10 2.61 10.96
CA PHE A 25 3.11 2.71 12.42
C PHE A 25 4.31 2.07 13.13
N SER A 26 5.26 1.47 12.40
CA SER A 26 6.51 0.96 12.97
C SER A 26 7.72 1.80 12.52
N ASP A 27 8.75 1.82 13.36
CA ASP A 27 10.07 2.37 13.01
C ASP A 27 11.03 1.30 12.46
N PHE A 28 10.55 0.08 12.23
CA PHE A 28 11.39 -0.99 11.69
C PHE A 28 11.89 -0.63 10.27
N PRO A 29 13.21 -0.74 10.00
CA PRO A 29 13.80 -0.28 8.74
C PRO A 29 13.64 -1.31 7.62
N PHE A 30 12.41 -1.57 7.18
CA PHE A 30 12.17 -2.44 6.02
C PHE A 30 12.79 -1.82 4.77
N ALA A 31 13.59 -2.61 4.05
CA ALA A 31 14.28 -2.19 2.83
C ALA A 31 13.31 -2.03 1.65
N ALA A 32 12.29 -2.89 1.60
CA ALA A 32 11.17 -2.84 0.67
C ALA A 32 9.98 -3.63 1.22
N ALA A 33 8.82 -3.43 0.62
CA ALA A 33 7.60 -4.15 0.95
C ALA A 33 6.82 -4.54 -0.31
N ILE A 34 6.02 -5.60 -0.20
CA ILE A 34 5.01 -5.97 -1.19
C ILE A 34 3.66 -6.09 -0.49
N ASP A 35 2.68 -5.40 -1.06
CA ASP A 35 1.27 -5.47 -0.71
C ASP A 35 0.53 -6.16 -1.85
N ASP A 36 0.10 -7.40 -1.64
CA ASP A 36 -0.35 -8.29 -2.73
C ASP A 36 -1.84 -8.56 -2.70
N ASP A 37 -2.56 -8.00 -3.67
CA ASP A 37 -4.00 -8.15 -3.88
C ASP A 37 -4.77 -8.02 -2.57
N ALA A 38 -4.58 -6.88 -1.95
CA ALA A 38 -4.78 -6.70 -0.53
C ALA A 38 -5.90 -5.73 -0.19
N ILE A 39 -6.37 -5.88 1.04
CA ILE A 39 -7.24 -4.89 1.66
C ILE A 39 -6.37 -3.83 2.33
N ASP A 40 -6.68 -2.55 2.12
CA ASP A 40 -5.97 -1.42 2.74
C ASP A 40 -6.71 -0.89 3.99
N SER A 41 -7.96 -1.33 4.20
CA SER A 41 -8.89 -0.83 5.21
C SER A 41 -9.11 0.68 5.13
N GLY A 42 -8.95 1.23 3.92
CA GLY A 42 -9.18 2.62 3.57
C GLY A 42 -10.66 2.95 3.46
N TYR A 43 -10.92 4.24 3.26
CA TYR A 43 -12.28 4.74 3.13
C TYR A 43 -12.90 4.31 1.79
N VAL A 44 -12.10 4.28 0.72
CA VAL A 44 -12.55 3.80 -0.60
C VAL A 44 -12.97 2.33 -0.53
N GLU A 45 -12.15 1.47 0.08
CA GLU A 45 -12.51 0.06 0.30
C GLU A 45 -13.83 -0.06 1.08
N ALA A 46 -13.97 0.70 2.18
CA ALA A 46 -15.18 0.68 3.00
C ALA A 46 -16.44 1.08 2.22
N THR A 47 -16.34 2.10 1.36
CA THR A 47 -17.46 2.54 0.49
C THR A 47 -17.84 1.51 -0.58
N MET A 48 -16.87 0.75 -1.07
CA MET A 48 -17.09 -0.20 -2.18
C MET A 48 -17.49 -1.60 -1.70
N LEU A 49 -17.00 -2.03 -0.54
CA LEU A 49 -17.20 -3.39 -0.04
C LEU A 49 -18.08 -3.43 1.20
N SER A 50 -17.53 -3.11 2.37
CA SER A 50 -18.18 -3.34 3.67
C SER A 50 -17.71 -2.34 4.71
N TRP A 51 -18.61 -1.42 5.10
CA TRP A 51 -18.38 -0.50 6.21
C TRP A 51 -18.10 -1.24 7.52
N ALA A 52 -18.87 -2.30 7.82
CA ALA A 52 -18.77 -3.04 9.08
C ALA A 52 -17.43 -3.77 9.24
N ASP A 53 -16.90 -4.36 8.16
CA ASP A 53 -15.61 -5.06 8.23
C ASP A 53 -14.44 -4.09 8.42
N THR A 54 -14.53 -2.91 7.81
CA THR A 54 -13.49 -1.88 7.93
C THR A 54 -13.59 -1.13 9.26
N GLU A 55 -14.81 -0.87 9.76
CA GLU A 55 -15.06 -0.40 11.14
C GLU A 55 -14.42 -1.33 12.16
N ARG A 56 -14.61 -2.66 12.04
CA ARG A 56 -13.99 -3.62 12.95
C ARG A 56 -12.46 -3.55 12.94
N ARG A 57 -11.85 -3.27 11.79
CA ARG A 57 -10.38 -3.17 11.63
C ARG A 57 -9.82 -1.87 12.20
N ASN A 58 -10.50 -0.75 11.97
CA ASN A 58 -10.10 0.58 12.47
C ASN A 58 -10.56 0.83 13.93
N GLY A 59 -11.52 0.04 14.42
CA GLY A 59 -12.01 0.05 15.80
C GLY A 59 -12.95 1.21 16.13
N ALA A 60 -13.61 1.80 15.13
CA ALA A 60 -14.55 2.90 15.29
C ALA A 60 -15.43 3.07 14.04
N ASP A 61 -16.55 3.79 14.19
CA ASP A 61 -17.40 4.23 13.09
C ASP A 61 -16.62 5.23 12.18
N PRO A 62 -16.61 5.06 10.84
CA PRO A 62 -16.01 6.02 9.91
C PRO A 62 -16.70 7.39 9.86
N PHE A 63 -17.78 7.60 10.62
CA PHE A 63 -18.54 8.84 10.65
C PHE A 63 -18.47 9.56 12.01
N GLY A 64 -18.82 10.85 12.00
CA GLY A 64 -18.95 11.66 13.21
C GLY A 64 -17.71 11.61 14.11
N VAL A 65 -17.92 11.33 15.40
CA VAL A 65 -16.85 11.30 16.41
C VAL A 65 -15.82 10.18 16.15
N GLY A 66 -16.24 9.07 15.50
CA GLY A 66 -15.37 7.93 15.24
C GLY A 66 -14.34 8.16 14.12
N MET A 67 -14.59 9.12 13.23
CA MET A 67 -13.66 9.46 12.13
C MET A 67 -12.25 9.80 12.64
N LYS A 68 -12.12 10.40 13.83
CA LYS A 68 -10.80 10.68 14.43
C LYS A 68 -9.95 9.42 14.60
N ASP A 69 -10.56 8.29 14.95
CA ASP A 69 -9.86 7.03 15.15
C ASP A 69 -9.41 6.45 13.80
N TRP A 70 -10.18 6.65 12.73
CA TRP A 70 -9.75 6.30 11.37
C TRP A 70 -8.55 7.11 10.92
N LEU A 71 -8.58 8.42 11.15
CA LEU A 71 -7.46 9.32 10.85
C LEU A 71 -6.18 8.92 11.62
N GLU A 72 -6.31 8.41 12.84
CA GLU A 72 -5.17 7.95 13.65
C GLU A 72 -4.68 6.54 13.33
N ARG A 73 -5.55 5.63 12.87
CA ARG A 73 -5.27 4.18 12.87
C ARG A 73 -5.24 3.53 11.48
N ALA A 74 -5.92 4.11 10.48
CA ALA A 74 -5.94 3.51 9.16
C ALA A 74 -4.64 3.85 8.39
N PRO A 75 -3.95 2.86 7.79
CA PRO A 75 -2.73 3.11 7.02
C PRO A 75 -2.94 4.09 5.86
N ALA A 76 -4.09 4.04 5.19
CA ALA A 76 -4.44 4.94 4.10
C ALA A 76 -4.49 6.42 4.54
N PHE A 77 -4.82 6.71 5.81
CA PHE A 77 -4.79 8.07 6.35
C PHE A 77 -3.41 8.54 6.83
N ASN A 78 -2.42 7.65 6.87
CA ASN A 78 -1.10 7.86 7.47
C ASN A 78 0.06 7.60 6.49
N VAL A 79 -0.19 7.73 5.18
CA VAL A 79 0.77 7.43 4.11
C VAL A 79 2.03 8.30 4.11
N GLU A 80 2.00 9.47 4.74
CA GLU A 80 3.15 10.37 4.88
C GLU A 80 4.27 9.75 5.71
N HIS A 81 3.94 8.80 6.59
CA HIS A 81 4.87 8.05 7.42
C HIS A 81 5.53 6.88 6.67
N ILE A 82 4.95 6.44 5.54
CA ILE A 82 5.48 5.34 4.73
C ILE A 82 6.62 5.86 3.86
N ARG A 83 7.82 5.36 4.13
CA ARG A 83 9.05 5.68 3.38
C ARG A 83 9.63 4.49 2.63
N THR A 84 9.22 3.29 3.02
CA THR A 84 9.68 2.04 2.44
C THR A 84 9.17 1.94 1.00
N PRO A 85 10.03 1.53 0.04
CA PRO A 85 9.59 1.15 -1.30
C PRO A 85 8.45 0.14 -1.23
N LEU A 86 7.31 0.47 -1.82
CA LEU A 86 6.10 -0.36 -1.79
C LEU A 86 5.69 -0.77 -3.20
N LEU A 87 5.69 -2.07 -3.46
CA LEU A 87 5.04 -2.65 -4.64
C LEU A 87 3.64 -3.12 -4.24
N MET A 88 2.62 -2.55 -4.85
CA MET A 88 1.24 -2.99 -4.72
C MET A 88 0.88 -3.82 -5.95
N THR A 89 0.45 -5.06 -5.78
CA THR A 89 0.03 -5.92 -6.90
C THR A 89 -1.48 -6.11 -6.91
N VAL A 90 -2.11 -6.02 -8.08
CA VAL A 90 -3.54 -6.28 -8.28
C VAL A 90 -3.66 -7.52 -9.14
N THR A 91 -4.22 -8.59 -8.58
CA THR A 91 -4.31 -9.89 -9.26
C THR A 91 -5.73 -10.36 -9.50
N ASP A 92 -6.70 -9.86 -8.74
CA ASP A 92 -8.10 -10.26 -8.87
C ASP A 92 -8.89 -9.37 -9.85
N SER A 93 -9.92 -9.96 -10.46
CA SER A 93 -10.93 -9.32 -11.28
C SER A 93 -12.36 -9.43 -10.71
N PHE A 94 -12.50 -9.85 -9.45
CA PHE A 94 -13.77 -10.18 -8.76
C PHE A 94 -14.91 -9.17 -8.93
N ALA A 95 -14.62 -7.89 -9.22
CA ALA A 95 -15.62 -6.85 -9.45
C ALA A 95 -15.51 -6.19 -10.84
N GLY A 96 -14.99 -6.92 -11.83
CA GLY A 96 -14.72 -6.42 -13.18
C GLY A 96 -13.35 -5.73 -13.30
N LYS A 97 -13.01 -5.23 -14.50
CA LYS A 97 -11.64 -4.77 -14.81
C LYS A 97 -11.14 -3.61 -13.96
N ALA A 98 -12.02 -2.69 -13.57
CA ALA A 98 -11.64 -1.44 -12.93
C ALA A 98 -11.73 -1.46 -11.40
N ALA A 99 -12.71 -2.19 -10.84
CA ALA A 99 -12.98 -2.13 -9.40
C ALA A 99 -11.80 -2.57 -8.51
N PRO A 100 -11.04 -3.64 -8.82
CA PRO A 100 -9.85 -4.01 -8.06
C PRO A 100 -8.77 -2.92 -8.07
N VAL A 101 -8.59 -2.24 -9.21
CA VAL A 101 -7.66 -1.10 -9.30
C VAL A 101 -8.14 0.07 -8.45
N VAL A 102 -9.45 0.36 -8.45
CA VAL A 102 -10.04 1.44 -7.65
C VAL A 102 -9.86 1.18 -6.15
N MET A 103 -9.99 -0.07 -5.70
CA MET A 103 -9.78 -0.42 -4.29
C MET A 103 -8.37 -0.08 -3.79
N HIS A 104 -7.35 -0.29 -4.61
CA HIS A 104 -5.96 0.03 -4.26
C HIS A 104 -5.60 1.51 -4.52
N TRP A 105 -6.51 2.26 -5.17
CA TRP A 105 -6.21 3.59 -5.69
C TRP A 105 -6.04 4.63 -4.58
N GLU A 106 -6.76 4.50 -3.46
CA GLU A 106 -6.64 5.45 -2.34
C GLU A 106 -5.19 5.50 -1.84
N MET A 107 -4.65 4.35 -1.46
CA MET A 107 -3.28 4.22 -0.97
C MET A 107 -2.26 4.64 -2.03
N PHE A 108 -2.36 4.09 -3.25
CA PHE A 108 -1.43 4.38 -4.34
C PHE A 108 -1.40 5.87 -4.71
N SER A 109 -2.57 6.48 -4.91
CA SER A 109 -2.70 7.87 -5.34
C SER A 109 -2.10 8.82 -4.29
N ARG A 110 -2.36 8.58 -3.01
CA ARG A 110 -1.84 9.42 -1.92
C ARG A 110 -0.32 9.28 -1.77
N LEU A 111 0.22 8.06 -1.80
CA LEU A 111 1.67 7.82 -1.79
C LEU A 111 2.36 8.48 -2.98
N ARG A 112 1.80 8.32 -4.18
CA ARG A 112 2.33 8.92 -5.42
C ARG A 112 2.28 10.45 -5.37
N HIS A 113 1.20 11.03 -4.86
CA HIS A 113 1.07 12.48 -4.67
C HIS A 113 2.16 13.03 -3.73
N LEU A 114 2.44 12.32 -2.65
CA LEU A 114 3.51 12.64 -1.69
C LEU A 114 4.91 12.24 -2.17
N ARG A 115 5.06 11.85 -3.44
CA ARG A 115 6.32 11.43 -4.05
C ARG A 115 7.02 10.30 -3.29
N LYS A 116 6.26 9.37 -2.72
CA LYS A 116 6.79 8.15 -2.08
C LYS A 116 7.18 7.10 -3.13
N PRO A 117 8.13 6.20 -2.83
CA PRO A 117 8.56 5.14 -3.75
C PRO A 117 7.50 4.03 -3.85
N VAL A 118 6.46 4.24 -4.65
CA VAL A 118 5.35 3.28 -4.82
C VAL A 118 5.17 2.88 -6.28
N GLU A 119 4.90 1.60 -6.50
CA GLU A 119 4.43 1.06 -7.78
C GLU A 119 3.08 0.35 -7.59
N LEU A 120 2.17 0.54 -8.55
CA LEU A 120 0.96 -0.27 -8.68
C LEU A 120 1.08 -1.15 -9.92
N TYR A 121 1.24 -2.45 -9.72
CA TYR A 121 1.39 -3.44 -10.77
C TYR A 121 0.09 -4.22 -10.95
N VAL A 122 -0.51 -4.11 -12.14
CA VAL A 122 -1.71 -4.85 -12.50
C VAL A 122 -1.29 -6.08 -13.30
N ILE A 123 -1.71 -7.27 -12.88
CA ILE A 123 -1.28 -8.53 -13.51
C ILE A 123 -1.67 -8.57 -15.00
N PRO A 124 -0.84 -9.13 -15.90
CA PRO A 124 -1.21 -9.29 -17.30
C PRO A 124 -2.48 -10.11 -17.47
N ASN A 125 -3.34 -9.74 -18.43
CA ASN A 125 -4.62 -10.40 -18.68
C ASN A 125 -5.50 -10.50 -17.42
N ILE A 126 -5.56 -9.44 -16.62
CA ILE A 126 -6.27 -9.43 -15.33
C ILE A 126 -7.72 -9.92 -15.41
N GLU A 127 -8.37 -9.88 -16.57
CA GLU A 127 -9.68 -10.49 -16.81
C GLU A 127 -9.75 -12.00 -16.52
N ARG A 128 -8.60 -12.66 -16.45
CA ARG A 128 -8.43 -14.07 -16.05
C ARG A 128 -7.79 -14.22 -14.66
N GLY A 129 -7.51 -13.09 -14.03
CA GLY A 129 -6.97 -13.00 -12.69
C GLY A 129 -7.99 -13.43 -11.64
N SER A 130 -7.47 -13.84 -10.50
CA SER A 130 -8.23 -14.34 -9.37
C SER A 130 -7.46 -14.00 -8.09
N HIS A 131 -8.18 -13.88 -6.97
CA HIS A 131 -7.56 -13.61 -5.67
C HIS A 131 -6.40 -14.57 -5.38
N VAL A 132 -6.62 -15.86 -5.60
CA VAL A 132 -5.55 -16.85 -5.66
C VAL A 132 -5.29 -17.17 -7.12
N LEU A 133 -4.17 -16.70 -7.67
CA LEU A 133 -3.83 -16.89 -9.08
C LEU A 133 -3.76 -18.39 -9.44
N GLN A 134 -4.42 -18.76 -10.55
CA GLN A 134 -4.43 -20.13 -11.07
C GLN A 134 -3.80 -20.25 -12.45
N ASN A 135 -3.73 -19.15 -13.22
CA ASN A 135 -3.16 -19.16 -14.55
C ASN A 135 -1.62 -19.22 -14.48
N PRO A 136 -0.95 -20.22 -15.06
CA PRO A 136 0.50 -20.38 -14.96
C PRO A 136 1.31 -19.17 -15.45
N SER A 137 0.87 -18.49 -16.52
CA SER A 137 1.61 -17.33 -17.02
C SER A 137 1.46 -16.10 -16.12
N GLN A 138 0.30 -15.95 -15.46
CA GLN A 138 0.10 -14.90 -14.45
C GLN A 138 0.88 -15.20 -13.19
N VAL A 139 0.90 -16.45 -12.73
CA VAL A 139 1.73 -16.87 -11.58
C VAL A 139 3.20 -16.57 -11.85
N LEU A 140 3.71 -16.92 -13.04
CA LEU A 140 5.08 -16.62 -13.42
C LEU A 140 5.36 -15.11 -13.42
N ALA A 141 4.52 -14.32 -14.09
CA ALA A 141 4.70 -12.86 -14.16
C ALA A 141 4.66 -12.20 -12.76
N HIS A 142 3.76 -12.64 -11.89
CA HIS A 142 3.63 -12.16 -10.51
C HIS A 142 4.88 -12.48 -9.67
N GLN A 143 5.34 -13.73 -9.74
CA GLN A 143 6.54 -14.18 -9.02
C GLN A 143 7.81 -13.51 -9.55
N GLU A 144 7.94 -13.35 -10.87
CA GLU A 144 9.06 -12.63 -11.48
C GLU A 144 9.09 -11.17 -11.02
N ARG A 145 7.93 -10.47 -11.03
CA ARG A 145 7.84 -9.08 -10.55
C ARG A 145 8.24 -8.97 -9.09
N ALA A 146 7.75 -9.86 -8.23
CA ALA A 146 8.09 -9.89 -6.82
C ALA A 146 9.58 -10.19 -6.58
N MET A 147 10.15 -11.17 -7.29
CA MET A 147 11.56 -11.53 -7.16
C MET A 147 12.48 -10.42 -7.65
N ASP A 148 12.16 -9.79 -8.79
CA ASP A 148 12.92 -8.64 -9.28
C ASP A 148 12.87 -7.49 -8.27
N TRP A 149 11.71 -7.22 -7.66
CA TRP A 149 11.56 -6.19 -6.62
C TRP A 149 12.48 -6.45 -5.43
N TRP A 150 12.50 -7.69 -4.92
CA TRP A 150 13.40 -8.07 -3.83
C TRP A 150 14.87 -7.94 -4.22
N ARG A 151 15.25 -8.44 -5.39
CA ARG A 151 16.63 -8.35 -5.89
C ARG A 151 17.10 -6.91 -6.02
N TYR A 152 16.24 -6.05 -6.56
CA TYR A 152 16.54 -4.64 -6.73
C TYR A 152 16.74 -3.93 -5.39
N TRP A 153 15.82 -4.08 -4.44
CA TRP A 153 15.85 -3.28 -3.20
C TRP A 153 16.70 -3.86 -2.08
N LEU A 154 16.81 -5.19 -1.99
CA LEU A 154 17.54 -5.85 -0.90
C LEU A 154 18.95 -6.23 -1.31
N LEU A 155 19.21 -6.46 -2.60
CA LEU A 155 20.52 -6.94 -3.09
C LEU A 155 21.20 -5.97 -4.07
N ASP A 156 20.54 -4.89 -4.49
CA ASP A 156 21.00 -3.98 -5.55
C ASP A 156 21.30 -4.71 -6.88
N GLU A 157 20.59 -5.81 -7.14
CA GLU A 157 20.71 -6.61 -8.35
C GLU A 157 19.66 -6.23 -9.40
N ARG A 158 20.03 -6.35 -10.67
CA ARG A 158 19.14 -6.17 -11.82
C ARG A 158 19.28 -7.34 -12.79
N ASP A 159 18.18 -7.72 -13.40
CA ASP A 159 18.17 -8.55 -14.60
C ASP A 159 18.54 -7.68 -15.81
N SER A 160 19.51 -8.13 -16.62
CA SER A 160 20.01 -7.41 -17.78
C SER A 160 19.19 -7.65 -19.05
N SER A 161 18.08 -8.38 -18.97
CA SER A 161 17.21 -8.61 -20.12
C SER A 161 16.64 -7.29 -20.66
N GLU A 162 16.54 -7.23 -21.99
CA GLU A 162 16.05 -6.04 -22.70
C GLU A 162 14.59 -5.72 -22.31
N GLU A 163 13.79 -6.76 -22.07
CA GLU A 163 12.38 -6.68 -21.70
C GLU A 163 12.15 -6.00 -20.34
N LYS A 164 13.14 -6.03 -19.44
CA LYS A 164 13.05 -5.45 -18.09
C LYS A 164 13.72 -4.09 -17.96
N ARG A 165 14.33 -3.56 -19.03
CA ARG A 165 15.04 -2.28 -18.98
C ARG A 165 14.15 -1.13 -18.50
N GLU A 166 12.91 -1.06 -18.98
CA GLU A 166 11.97 0.00 -18.58
C GLU A 166 11.55 -0.15 -17.10
N GLN A 167 11.28 -1.38 -16.65
CA GLN A 167 11.00 -1.68 -15.24
C GLN A 167 12.10 -1.14 -14.32
N TYR A 168 13.37 -1.45 -14.61
CA TYR A 168 14.47 -0.97 -13.78
C TYR A 168 14.71 0.54 -13.89
N ALA A 169 14.48 1.14 -15.07
CA ALA A 169 14.57 2.58 -15.24
C ALA A 169 13.50 3.33 -14.42
N ASP A 170 12.30 2.77 -14.28
CA ASP A 170 11.26 3.31 -13.41
C ASP A 170 11.59 3.11 -11.93
N TRP A 171 12.15 1.95 -11.55
CA TRP A 171 12.59 1.71 -10.18
C TRP A 171 13.76 2.60 -9.76
N ASP A 172 14.64 2.98 -10.68
CA ASP A 172 15.68 3.98 -10.43
C ASP A 172 15.08 5.35 -10.07
N LYS A 173 13.97 5.75 -10.71
CA LYS A 173 13.22 6.96 -10.31
C LYS A 173 12.61 6.79 -8.91
N LEU A 174 12.05 5.62 -8.60
CA LEU A 174 11.54 5.34 -7.25
C LEU A 174 12.66 5.40 -6.20
N ARG A 175 13.87 4.95 -6.56
CA ARG A 175 15.06 5.02 -5.69
C ARG A 175 15.45 6.45 -5.39
N GLU A 176 15.42 7.33 -6.39
CA GLU A 176 15.64 8.77 -6.19
C GLU A 176 14.59 9.37 -5.25
N LEU A 177 13.31 8.99 -5.39
CA LEU A 177 12.23 9.43 -4.49
C LEU A 177 12.47 8.96 -3.04
N ARG A 178 12.85 7.69 -2.86
CA ARG A 178 13.22 7.10 -1.57
C ARG A 178 14.39 7.86 -0.93
N ASP A 179 15.42 8.18 -1.71
CA ASP A 179 16.60 8.94 -1.23
C ASP A 179 16.27 10.40 -0.88
N GLN A 180 15.33 11.02 -1.61
CA GLN A 180 14.85 12.37 -1.31
C GLN A 180 14.01 12.38 -0.02
N ASP A 181 13.09 11.44 0.14
CA ASP A 181 12.23 11.32 1.33
C ASP A 181 13.04 10.98 2.59
N ALA A 182 14.08 10.15 2.46
CA ALA A 182 14.99 9.81 3.56
C ALA A 182 15.71 11.03 4.15
N LYS A 183 15.95 12.09 3.34
CA LYS A 183 16.57 13.34 3.79
C LYS A 183 15.60 14.25 4.54
N GLN A 184 14.30 14.02 4.42
CA GLN A 184 13.28 14.82 5.10
C GLN A 184 13.07 14.32 6.54
N PRO A 185 12.79 15.21 7.49
CA PRO A 185 12.40 14.79 8.84
C PRO A 185 11.11 13.96 8.77
N LYS A 186 10.99 12.92 9.62
CA LYS A 186 9.74 12.17 9.72
C LYS A 186 8.64 13.13 10.18
N PRO A 187 7.48 13.17 9.50
CA PRO A 187 6.35 13.97 9.99
C PRO A 187 5.95 13.49 11.39
N PRO A 188 5.52 14.40 12.28
CA PRO A 188 5.02 14.01 13.60
C PRO A 188 3.72 13.22 13.45
N ARG A 189 3.46 12.29 14.37
CA ARG A 189 2.13 11.70 14.47
C ARG A 189 1.15 12.74 14.99
N LEU A 190 0.00 12.82 14.34
CA LEU A 190 -1.06 13.73 14.74
C LEU A 190 -1.98 13.07 15.75
N ARG A 191 -2.53 13.88 16.65
CA ARG A 191 -3.63 13.51 17.53
C ARG A 191 -4.88 14.24 17.05
N TRP A 192 -5.90 13.50 16.68
CA TRP A 192 -7.14 14.04 16.17
C TRP A 192 -8.13 14.22 17.32
N THR A 193 -8.72 15.41 17.41
CA THR A 193 -9.71 15.76 18.42
C THR A 193 -11.01 16.15 17.75
N VAL A 194 -12.13 15.86 18.41
CA VAL A 194 -13.47 16.19 17.94
C VAL A 194 -14.20 16.86 19.09
N GLU A 195 -14.65 18.09 18.87
CA GLU A 195 -15.42 18.87 19.83
C GLU A 195 -16.83 19.12 19.26
N PRO A 196 -17.89 18.71 19.97
CA PRO A 196 -19.25 19.03 19.55
C PRO A 196 -19.47 20.54 19.57
N VAL A 197 -20.01 21.09 18.48
CA VAL A 197 -20.54 22.45 18.48
C VAL A 197 -21.90 22.39 19.16
N ALA A 198 -22.11 23.17 20.22
CA ALA A 198 -23.43 23.29 20.84
C ALA A 198 -24.45 23.66 19.75
N SER A 199 -25.55 22.91 19.64
CA SER A 199 -26.61 23.29 18.70
C SER A 199 -27.06 24.70 19.07
N GLU A 200 -27.01 25.63 18.12
CA GLU A 200 -27.86 26.82 18.23
C GLU A 200 -29.28 26.28 18.33
N ALA A 201 -29.86 26.36 19.53
CA ALA A 201 -31.28 26.14 19.74
C ALA A 201 -31.98 27.27 18.97
N GLY A 202 -32.23 27.03 17.69
CA GLY A 202 -33.05 27.90 16.85
C GLY A 202 -34.50 27.85 17.35
N PRO A 203 -35.20 28.99 17.35
CA PRO A 203 -36.55 29.15 17.93
C PRO A 203 -37.63 28.32 17.24
#